data_AF-A0A9D1LMT3-F1
#
_entry.id   AF-A0A9D1LMT3-F1
#
_cell.length_a   1.000
_cell.length_b   1.000
_cell.length_c   1.000
_cell.angle_alpha   90.00
_cell.angle_beta   90.00
_cell.angle_gamma   90.00
#
_symmetry.space_group_name_H-M   'P 1'
#
loop_
_entity.id
_entity.type
_entity.pdbx_description
1 polymer ?
#
loop_
_entity_poly.entity_id
_entity_poly.type
_entity_poly.pdbx_seq_one_letter_code
_entity_poly.pdbx_strand_id
1 'polypeptide(L)'
;MDKKKKILLWAAGIAEAAIIIFGLVVSILVIVTYNSPEEFPATYKELNLSENGPMIGYFQNNATVFFLVIVLPLLLILAVDIVYLVYFALKRESKLSDSERKIIAEKAKEEAKAELLKELEEESTKK
;
A
#
# COMPACT_ATOMS: atom_id res chain seq x y z
N MET A 1 5.65 -12.67 -21.07
CA MET A 1 5.33 -11.22 -21.13
C MET A 1 6.32 -10.56 -22.07
N ASP A 2 5.84 -9.76 -23.03
CA ASP A 2 6.67 -9.20 -24.10
C ASP A 2 7.69 -8.17 -23.56
N LYS A 3 8.87 -8.06 -24.16
CA LYS A 3 10.00 -7.25 -23.63
C LYS A 3 9.62 -5.78 -23.50
N LYS A 4 8.81 -5.28 -24.44
CA LYS A 4 8.23 -3.91 -24.44
C LYS A 4 7.25 -3.69 -23.29
N LYS A 5 6.39 -4.66 -22.98
CA LYS A 5 5.43 -4.58 -21.86
C LYS A 5 6.14 -4.54 -20.52
N LYS A 6 7.25 -5.28 -20.37
CA LYS A 6 8.09 -5.24 -19.17
C LYS A 6 8.72 -3.86 -18.95
N ILE A 7 9.27 -3.25 -19.99
CA ILE A 7 9.89 -1.91 -19.91
C ILE A 7 8.84 -0.85 -19.56
N LEU A 8 7.65 -0.91 -20.18
CA LEU A 8 6.56 0.03 -19.89
C LEU A 8 6.11 -0.03 -18.42
N LEU A 9 6.01 -1.24 -17.86
CA LEU A 9 5.67 -1.45 -16.44
C LEU A 9 6.72 -0.87 -15.50
N TRP A 10 8.00 -1.05 -15.79
CA TRP A 10 9.08 -0.45 -15.00
C TRP A 10 9.08 1.08 -15.08
N ALA A 11 8.89 1.64 -16.28
CA ALA A 11 8.81 3.08 -16.47
C ALA A 11 7.61 3.69 -15.71
N ALA A 12 6.45 3.03 -15.76
CA ALA A 12 5.27 3.45 -15.02
C ALA A 12 5.52 3.44 -13.50
N GLY A 13 6.10 2.37 -12.97
CA GLY A 13 6.40 2.28 -11.52
C GLY A 13 7.44 3.32 -11.06
N ILE A 14 8.44 3.64 -11.88
CA ILE A 14 9.41 4.70 -11.55
C ILE A 14 8.73 6.08 -11.58
N ALA A 15 7.89 6.34 -12.59
CA ALA A 15 7.17 7.61 -12.70
C ALA A 15 6.22 7.81 -11.51
N GLU A 16 5.51 6.77 -11.11
CA GLU A 16 4.64 6.75 -9.94
C GLU A 16 5.41 7.04 -8.65
N ALA A 17 6.53 6.34 -8.42
CA ALA A 17 7.39 6.59 -7.26
C ALA A 17 7.90 8.05 -7.22
N ALA A 18 8.28 8.61 -8.38
CA ALA A 18 8.71 9.99 -8.47
C ALA A 18 7.59 10.98 -8.11
N ILE A 19 6.35 10.74 -8.56
CA ILE A 19 5.17 11.54 -8.22
C ILE A 19 4.90 11.47 -6.72
N ILE A 20 4.98 10.29 -6.12
CA ILE A 20 4.76 10.09 -4.68
C ILE A 20 5.81 10.88 -3.88
N ILE A 21 7.09 10.70 -4.21
CA ILE A 21 8.19 11.40 -3.52
C ILE A 21 8.03 12.90 -3.67
N PHE A 22 7.75 13.40 -4.87
CA PHE A 22 7.54 14.82 -5.11
C PHE A 22 6.37 15.37 -4.27
N GLY A 23 5.21 14.70 -4.30
CA GLY A 23 4.03 15.12 -3.55
C GLY A 23 4.27 15.12 -2.04
N LEU A 24 5.01 14.14 -1.52
CA LEU A 24 5.40 14.07 -0.11
C LEU A 24 6.34 15.22 0.28
N VAL A 25 7.37 15.50 -0.53
CA VAL A 25 8.29 16.61 -0.27
C VAL A 25 7.54 17.94 -0.27
N VAL A 26 6.69 18.20 -1.26
CA VAL A 26 5.88 19.43 -1.31
C VAL A 26 4.94 19.51 -0.11
N SER A 27 4.30 18.41 0.27
CA SER A 27 3.39 18.38 1.43
C SER A 27 4.11 18.71 2.74
N ILE A 28 5.30 18.13 2.94
CA ILE A 28 6.14 18.44 4.11
C ILE A 28 6.47 19.92 4.09
N LEU A 29 7.03 20.45 2.99
CA LEU A 29 7.41 21.87 2.91
C LEU A 29 6.23 22.81 3.21
N VAL A 30 5.07 22.57 2.60
CA VAL A 30 3.85 23.37 2.85
C VAL A 30 3.50 23.39 4.33
N ILE A 31 3.61 22.26 5.03
CA ILE A 31 3.23 22.14 6.45
C ILE A 31 4.30 22.74 7.37
N VAL A 32 5.58 22.39 7.21
CA VAL A 32 6.61 22.78 8.19
C VAL A 32 6.99 24.26 8.09
N THR A 33 6.80 24.88 6.92
CA THR A 33 7.13 26.30 6.74
C THR A 33 5.89 27.20 6.76
N TYR A 34 4.74 26.68 7.16
CA TYR A 34 3.50 27.45 7.17
C TYR A 34 3.52 28.52 8.24
N ASN A 35 3.47 29.80 7.83
CA ASN A 35 3.17 30.89 8.74
C ASN A 35 1.66 30.91 8.97
N SER A 36 1.23 30.59 10.19
CA SER A 36 -0.19 30.44 10.49
C SER A 36 -0.87 31.80 10.73
N PRO A 37 -2.17 31.91 10.45
CA PRO A 37 -2.94 33.10 10.79
C PRO A 37 -3.11 33.29 12.30
N GLU A 38 -2.85 32.27 13.13
CA GLU A 38 -2.86 32.45 14.59
C GLU A 38 -1.60 33.20 15.06
N GLU A 39 -0.46 32.93 14.44
CA GLU A 39 0.82 33.58 14.79
C GLU A 39 1.00 34.92 14.07
N PHE A 40 0.54 35.02 12.81
CA PHE A 40 0.70 36.21 11.96
C PHE A 40 -0.62 36.69 11.32
N PRO A 41 -1.63 37.12 12.10
CA PRO A 41 -3.00 37.33 11.64
C PRO A 41 -3.18 38.32 10.48
N ALA A 42 -2.31 39.34 10.38
CA ALA A 42 -2.41 40.37 9.35
C ALA A 42 -1.51 40.13 8.13
N THR A 43 -0.42 39.37 8.27
CA THR A 43 0.67 39.30 7.27
C THR A 43 0.99 37.89 6.80
N TYR A 44 0.36 36.84 7.36
CA TYR A 44 0.70 35.45 7.06
C TYR A 44 0.73 35.14 5.55
N LYS A 45 -0.21 35.70 4.77
CA LYS A 45 -0.28 35.45 3.33
C LYS A 45 0.93 36.00 2.58
N GLU A 46 1.36 37.21 2.93
CA GLU A 46 2.50 37.87 2.31
C GLU A 46 3.79 37.18 2.75
N LEU A 47 3.92 36.84 4.04
CA LEU A 47 5.05 36.09 4.60
C LEU A 47 5.21 34.72 3.93
N ASN A 48 4.12 33.98 3.73
CA ASN A 48 4.17 32.69 3.03
C ASN A 48 4.72 32.83 1.61
N LEU A 49 4.39 33.92 0.90
CA LEU A 49 4.89 34.15 -0.46
C LEU A 49 6.33 34.67 -0.49
N SER A 50 6.71 35.54 0.46
CA SER A 50 8.05 36.14 0.50
C SER A 50 9.11 35.17 0.99
N GLU A 51 8.81 34.39 2.04
CA GLU A 51 9.78 33.50 2.69
C GLU A 51 9.83 32.11 2.04
N ASN A 52 8.67 31.57 1.62
CA ASN A 52 8.59 30.20 1.08
C ASN A 52 8.53 30.14 -0.45
N GLY A 53 8.53 31.30 -1.10
CA GLY A 53 8.48 31.43 -2.55
C GLY A 53 7.10 31.20 -3.17
N PRO A 54 6.98 31.41 -4.49
CA PRO A 54 5.68 31.52 -5.15
C PRO A 54 4.89 30.21 -5.20
N MET A 55 5.55 29.06 -5.26
CA MET A 55 4.85 27.76 -5.36
C MET A 55 4.38 27.27 -3.99
N ILE A 56 5.28 27.17 -3.01
CA ILE A 56 4.95 26.69 -1.66
C ILE A 56 4.03 27.70 -0.94
N GLY A 57 4.36 28.99 -1.01
CA GLY A 57 3.54 30.06 -0.44
C GLY A 57 2.13 30.12 -1.02
N TYR A 58 1.98 29.83 -2.33
CA TYR A 58 0.65 29.75 -2.94
C TYR A 58 -0.16 28.58 -2.38
N PHE A 59 0.44 27.39 -2.24
CA PHE A 59 -0.24 26.24 -1.66
C PHE A 59 -0.62 26.43 -0.19
N GLN A 60 0.23 27.11 0.59
CA GLN A 60 -0.05 27.50 1.98
C GLN A 60 -1.25 28.45 2.07
N ASN A 61 -1.35 29.42 1.15
CA ASN A 61 -2.45 30.38 1.13
C ASN A 61 -3.75 29.82 0.52
N ASN A 62 -3.66 28.74 -0.25
CA ASN A 62 -4.78 28.12 -0.96
C ASN A 62 -4.87 26.62 -0.65
N ALA A 63 -5.23 26.31 0.60
CA ALA A 63 -5.31 24.93 1.10
C ALA A 63 -6.17 24.00 0.24
N THR A 64 -7.27 24.51 -0.34
CA THR A 64 -8.11 23.73 -1.26
C THR A 64 -7.35 23.29 -2.50
N VAL A 65 -6.55 24.18 -3.09
CA VAL A 65 -5.77 23.87 -4.30
C VAL A 65 -4.65 22.89 -3.95
N PHE A 66 -3.96 23.11 -2.82
CA PHE A 66 -2.98 22.17 -2.30
C PHE A 66 -3.57 20.77 -2.12
N PHE A 67 -4.75 20.67 -1.50
CA PHE A 67 -5.44 19.40 -1.32
C PHE A 67 -5.76 18.72 -2.66
N LEU A 68 -6.37 19.45 -3.61
CA LEU A 68 -6.81 18.86 -4.88
C LEU A 68 -5.66 18.47 -5.81
N VAL A 69 -4.55 19.22 -5.81
CA VAL A 69 -3.45 19.03 -6.76
C VAL A 69 -2.35 18.13 -6.20
N ILE A 70 -2.11 18.14 -4.88
CA ILE A 70 -1.02 17.38 -4.25
C ILE A 70 -1.58 16.21 -3.45
N VAL A 71 -2.45 16.46 -2.48
CA VAL A 71 -2.87 15.44 -1.50
C VAL A 71 -3.82 14.41 -2.14
N LEU A 72 -4.83 14.86 -2.86
CA LEU A 72 -5.85 14.00 -3.45
C LEU A 72 -5.26 13.01 -4.47
N PRO A 73 -4.35 13.40 -5.39
CA PRO A 73 -3.69 12.44 -6.27
C PRO A 73 -2.90 11.37 -5.51
N LEU A 74 -2.21 11.71 -4.43
CA LEU A 74 -1.50 10.73 -3.59
C LEU A 74 -2.48 9.73 -2.96
N LEU A 75 -3.62 10.21 -2.46
CA LEU A 75 -4.66 9.33 -1.91
C LEU A 75 -5.29 8.42 -2.96
N LEU A 76 -5.49 8.93 -4.19
CA LEU A 76 -6.01 8.13 -5.29
C LEU A 76 -5.03 7.04 -5.71
N ILE A 77 -3.74 7.36 -5.83
CA ILE A 77 -2.68 6.37 -6.12
C ILE A 77 -2.69 5.29 -5.04
N LEU A 78 -2.67 5.69 -3.77
CA LEU A 78 -2.72 4.75 -2.64
C LEU A 78 -3.96 3.86 -2.67
N ALA A 79 -5.13 4.42 -2.99
CA ALA A 79 -6.37 3.66 -3.08
C ALA A 79 -6.32 2.63 -4.22
N VAL A 80 -5.79 3.02 -5.39
CA VAL A 80 -5.60 2.12 -6.54
C VAL A 80 -4.63 1.00 -6.17
N ASP A 81 -3.53 1.30 -5.49
CA ASP A 81 -2.56 0.32 -5.02
C ASP A 81 -3.17 -0.69 -4.04
N ILE A 82 -3.93 -0.22 -3.05
CA ILE A 82 -4.62 -1.10 -2.10
C ILE A 82 -5.59 -2.01 -2.84
N VAL A 83 -6.41 -1.47 -3.74
CA VAL A 83 -7.36 -2.26 -4.54
C VAL A 83 -6.64 -3.29 -5.40
N TYR A 84 -5.53 -2.91 -6.04
CA TYR A 84 -4.72 -3.81 -6.85
C TYR A 84 -4.10 -4.93 -6.01
N LEU A 85 -3.54 -4.62 -4.84
CA LEU A 85 -2.99 -5.59 -3.91
C LEU A 85 -4.06 -6.58 -3.41
N VAL A 86 -5.24 -6.08 -3.04
CA VAL A 86 -6.38 -6.92 -2.63
C VAL A 86 -6.82 -7.81 -3.77
N TYR A 87 -7.01 -7.28 -4.98
CA TYR A 87 -7.39 -8.08 -6.14
C TYR A 87 -6.33 -9.14 -6.47
N PHE A 88 -5.05 -8.78 -6.42
CA PHE A 88 -3.95 -9.70 -6.65
C PHE A 88 -3.89 -10.81 -5.58
N ALA A 89 -4.12 -10.47 -4.31
CA ALA A 89 -4.19 -11.42 -3.21
C ALA A 89 -5.38 -12.39 -3.36
N LEU A 90 -6.55 -11.89 -3.76
CA LEU A 90 -7.75 -12.71 -3.97
C LEU A 90 -7.66 -13.60 -5.22
N LYS A 91 -6.95 -13.15 -6.27
CA LYS A 91 -6.79 -13.89 -7.53
C LYS A 91 -5.66 -14.90 -7.49
N ARG A 92 -4.72 -14.77 -6.55
CA ARG A 92 -3.86 -15.89 -6.18
C ARG A 92 -4.76 -16.94 -5.52
N GLU A 93 -5.19 -17.93 -6.30
CA GLU A 93 -5.33 -19.26 -5.72
C GLU A 93 -4.10 -19.48 -4.85
N SER A 94 -4.29 -19.92 -3.62
CA SER A 94 -3.22 -20.47 -2.80
C SER A 94 -2.61 -21.64 -3.58
N LYS A 95 -1.69 -21.32 -4.48
CA LYS A 95 -0.64 -22.24 -4.88
C LYS A 95 0.27 -22.33 -3.67
N LEU A 96 -0.24 -22.97 -2.61
CA LEU A 96 0.58 -23.83 -1.78
C LEU A 96 1.53 -24.51 -2.76
N SER A 97 2.82 -24.28 -2.57
CA SER A 97 3.84 -24.98 -3.34
C SER A 97 3.48 -26.47 -3.34
N ASP A 98 3.74 -27.20 -4.44
CA ASP A 98 3.46 -28.64 -4.47
C ASP A 98 4.08 -29.36 -3.26
N SER A 99 5.16 -28.81 -2.68
CA SER A 99 5.74 -29.24 -1.41
C SER A 99 4.82 -29.06 -0.20
N GLU A 100 4.16 -27.91 -0.05
CA GLU A 100 3.25 -27.63 1.06
C GLU A 100 1.97 -28.47 0.96
N ARG A 101 1.46 -28.70 -0.27
CA ARG A 101 0.34 -29.62 -0.51
C ARG A 101 0.70 -31.06 -0.14
N LYS A 102 1.92 -31.48 -0.45
CA LYS A 102 2.40 -32.84 -0.15
C LYS A 102 2.57 -33.07 1.35
N ILE A 103 3.10 -32.07 2.08
CA ILE A 103 3.23 -32.11 3.55
C ILE A 103 1.85 -32.19 4.23
N ILE A 104 0.87 -31.42 3.76
CA ILE A 104 -0.50 -31.47 4.30
C ILE A 104 -1.16 -32.83 4.01
N ALA A 105 -0.97 -33.38 2.81
CA ALA A 105 -1.49 -34.69 2.45
C ALA A 105 -0.82 -35.84 3.23
N GLU A 106 0.47 -35.74 3.53
CA GLU A 106 1.17 -36.72 4.37
C GLU A 106 0.68 -36.66 5.81
N LYS A 107 0.57 -35.46 6.41
CA LYS A 107 0.02 -35.30 7.76
C LYS A 107 -1.42 -35.81 7.87
N ALA A 108 -2.28 -35.51 6.90
CA ALA A 108 -3.66 -35.99 6.88
C ALA A 108 -3.74 -37.53 6.74
N LYS A 109 -2.81 -38.15 6.00
CA LYS A 109 -2.73 -39.63 5.90
C LYS A 109 -2.20 -40.27 7.17
N GLU A 110 -1.27 -39.62 7.87
CA GLU A 110 -0.75 -40.10 9.16
C GLU A 110 -1.82 -40.02 10.24
N GLU A 111 -2.55 -38.91 10.32
CA GLU A 111 -3.66 -38.73 11.27
C GLU A 111 -4.79 -39.76 11.01
N ALA A 112 -5.19 -39.94 9.75
CA ALA A 112 -6.21 -40.94 9.40
C ALA A 112 -5.78 -42.39 9.72
N LYS A 113 -4.49 -42.72 9.55
CA LYS A 113 -3.97 -44.05 9.92
C LYS A 113 -3.91 -44.23 11.44
N ALA A 114 -3.55 -43.19 12.18
CA ALA A 114 -3.52 -43.23 13.64
C ALA A 114 -4.94 -43.39 14.22
N GLU A 115 -5.94 -42.74 13.64
CA GLU A 115 -7.34 -42.86 14.04
C GLU A 115 -7.90 -44.27 13.76
N LEU A 116 -7.63 -44.84 12.57
CA LEU A 116 -8.02 -46.22 12.23
C LEU A 116 -7.35 -47.27 13.13
N LEU A 117 -6.07 -47.08 13.49
CA LEU A 117 -5.37 -47.98 14.42
C LEU A 117 -5.98 -47.89 15.82
N LYS A 118 -6.35 -46.69 16.26
CA LYS A 118 -7.01 -46.49 17.54
C LYS A 118 -8.40 -47.15 17.57
N GLU A 119 -9.18 -47.04 16.50
CA GLU A 119 -10.47 -47.74 16.36
C GLU A 119 -10.30 -49.27 16.36
N LEU A 120 -9.29 -49.80 15.68
CA LEU A 120 -8.98 -51.25 15.67
C LEU A 120 -8.53 -51.76 17.05
N GLU A 121 -7.74 -50.97 17.78
CA GLU A 121 -7.34 -51.29 19.16
C GLU A 121 -8.55 -51.26 20.11
N GLU A 122 -9.45 -50.27 19.96
CA GLU A 122 -10.70 -50.18 20.73
C GLU A 122 -11.71 -51.30 20.38
N GLU A 123 -11.76 -51.78 19.13
CA GLU A 123 -12.58 -52.94 18.74
C GLU A 123 -11.99 -54.27 19.22
N SER A 124 -10.66 -54.42 19.21
CA SER A 124 -9.99 -55.65 19.68
C SER A 124 -9.99 -55.83 21.19
N THR A 125 -10.10 -54.75 21.98
CA THR A 125 -10.25 -54.80 23.45
C THR A 125 -11.70 -54.98 23.92
N LYS A 126 -12.69 -54.87 23.02
CA LYS A 126 -14.12 -55.09 23.31
C LYS A 126 -14.64 -56.50 22.99
N LYS A 127 -13.77 -57.43 22.59
CA LYS A 127 -14.07 -58.87 22.46
C LYS A 127 -13.50 -59.67 23.62
#